data_AF-A0A9R1VHS3-F1
#
_entry.id   AF-A0A9R1VHS3-F1
#
_cell.length_a   1.000
_cell.length_b   1.000
_cell.length_c   1.000
_cell.angle_alpha   90.00
_cell.angle_beta   90.00
_cell.angle_gamma   90.00
#
_symmetry.space_group_name_H-M   'P 1'
#
loop_
_entity.id
_entity.type
_entity.pdbx_description
1 polymer ?
#
loop_
_entity_poly.entity_id
_entity_poly.type
_entity_poly.pdbx_seq_one_letter_code
_entity_poly.pdbx_strand_id
1 'polypeptide(L)'
;MMRNPNWHEIKQNLKPYEEGQNRANLIVRVFHAKVEQLKHELFKNNICREIGACTNVIEFQKRGLPHAHSFLILETNCKMHTPEDFEKIVYAKIPSQSENPHLFRMVVQHMIHGPYGSLNFFNVCMKKKGSCKNPYPKDFSSKTIQTDDAYPIYRRRQWVSPPEGAWRILKFPLGEMKL
;
A
#
# COMPACT_ATOMS: atom_id res chain seq x y z
N MET A 1 4.50 -3.98 -1.39
CA MET A 1 4.17 -5.32 -1.93
C MET A 1 4.07 -5.20 -3.46
N MET A 2 4.97 -5.81 -4.24
CA MET A 2 4.90 -5.78 -5.71
C MET A 2 4.38 -7.12 -6.24
N ARG A 3 3.09 -7.38 -6.10
CA ARG A 3 2.44 -8.55 -6.73
C ARG A 3 1.20 -8.08 -7.45
N ASN A 4 1.27 -8.00 -8.77
CA ASN A 4 0.11 -7.63 -9.57
C ASN A 4 0.07 -8.43 -10.88
N PRO A 5 -0.77 -9.46 -10.99
CA PRO A 5 -0.93 -10.21 -12.24
C PRO A 5 -1.66 -9.36 -13.30
N ASN A 6 -2.23 -8.22 -12.91
CA ASN A 6 -2.95 -7.30 -13.80
C ASN A 6 -2.08 -6.19 -14.38
N TRP A 7 -0.74 -6.25 -14.22
CA TRP A 7 0.14 -5.32 -14.90
C TRP A 7 -0.08 -5.34 -16.41
N HIS A 8 0.01 -4.17 -17.04
CA HIS A 8 -0.31 -4.02 -18.45
C HIS A 8 0.65 -4.82 -19.32
N GLU A 9 1.93 -4.85 -18.95
CA GLU A 9 2.99 -5.60 -19.60
C GLU A 9 2.72 -7.11 -19.59
N ILE A 10 2.06 -7.62 -18.53
CA ILE A 10 1.60 -9.01 -18.50
C ILE A 10 0.43 -9.16 -19.48
N LYS A 11 -0.64 -8.37 -19.32
CA LYS A 11 -1.87 -8.50 -20.12
C LYS A 11 -1.64 -8.39 -21.63
N GLN A 12 -0.77 -7.49 -22.07
CA GLN A 12 -0.44 -7.30 -23.49
C GLN A 12 0.28 -8.51 -24.11
N ASN A 13 0.96 -9.31 -23.28
CA ASN A 13 1.74 -10.46 -23.73
C ASN A 13 1.06 -11.81 -23.42
N LEU A 14 -0.21 -11.78 -23.00
CA LEU A 14 -1.04 -12.98 -22.86
C LEU A 14 -1.71 -13.31 -24.18
N LYS A 15 -1.81 -14.61 -24.47
CA LYS A 15 -2.70 -15.09 -25.52
C LYS A 15 -4.17 -14.93 -25.08
N PRO A 16 -5.15 -14.88 -26.00
CA PRO A 16 -6.56 -14.65 -25.66
C PRO A 16 -7.15 -15.64 -24.63
N TYR A 17 -6.61 -16.85 -24.56
CA TYR A 17 -7.05 -17.93 -23.67
C TYR A 17 -6.12 -18.13 -22.45
N GLU A 18 -5.09 -17.30 -22.29
CA GLU A 18 -4.16 -17.40 -21.17
C GLU A 18 -4.57 -16.46 -20.03
N GLU A 19 -4.50 -16.98 -18.80
CA GLU A 19 -4.62 -16.17 -17.61
C GLU A 19 -3.24 -15.76 -17.09
N GLY A 20 -3.10 -14.51 -16.67
CA GLY A 20 -1.83 -13.96 -16.19
C GLY A 20 -1.20 -14.80 -15.08
N GLN A 21 -2.00 -15.27 -14.13
CA GLN A 21 -1.56 -16.11 -13.02
C GLN A 21 -0.94 -17.45 -13.44
N ASN A 22 -1.32 -17.98 -14.61
CA ASN A 22 -0.83 -19.24 -15.14
C ASN A 22 0.45 -19.09 -15.99
N ARG A 23 0.93 -17.86 -16.20
CA ARG A 23 2.11 -17.53 -17.02
C ARG A 23 3.28 -17.09 -16.15
N ALA A 24 3.80 -18.04 -15.36
CA ALA A 24 4.87 -17.79 -14.39
C ALA A 24 6.12 -17.13 -15.01
N ASN A 25 6.53 -17.55 -16.21
CA ASN A 25 7.67 -16.96 -16.91
C ASN A 25 7.49 -15.45 -17.18
N LEU A 26 6.29 -15.04 -17.58
CA LEU A 26 5.97 -13.64 -17.86
C LEU A 26 5.88 -12.83 -16.57
N ILE A 27 5.20 -13.37 -15.56
CA ILE A 27 5.12 -12.77 -14.22
C ILE A 27 6.50 -12.50 -13.66
N VAL A 28 7.40 -13.50 -13.66
CA VAL A 28 8.73 -13.38 -13.05
C VAL A 28 9.57 -12.34 -13.79
N ARG A 29 9.50 -12.28 -15.12
CA ARG A 29 10.23 -11.28 -15.92
C ARG A 29 9.75 -9.87 -15.64
N VAL A 30 8.43 -9.64 -15.66
CA VAL A 30 7.87 -8.30 -15.37
C VAL A 30 8.15 -7.91 -13.92
N PHE A 31 7.99 -8.83 -12.98
CA PHE A 31 8.32 -8.59 -11.57
C PHE A 31 9.78 -8.19 -11.39
N HIS A 32 10.72 -8.93 -11.98
CA HIS A 32 12.14 -8.61 -11.93
C HIS A 32 12.41 -7.20 -12.49
N ALA A 33 11.85 -6.88 -13.67
CA ALA A 33 12.00 -5.55 -14.26
C ALA A 33 11.47 -4.43 -13.34
N LYS A 34 10.33 -4.63 -12.68
CA LYS A 34 9.78 -3.66 -11.71
C LYS A 34 10.64 -3.53 -10.45
N VAL A 35 11.22 -4.62 -9.97
CA VAL A 35 12.16 -4.60 -8.84
C VAL A 35 13.43 -3.82 -9.20
N GLU A 36 14.00 -4.05 -10.38
CA GLU A 36 15.18 -3.31 -10.84
C GLU A 36 14.88 -1.83 -11.07
N GLN A 37 13.70 -1.50 -11.62
CA GLN A 37 13.24 -0.12 -11.72
C GLN A 37 13.11 0.53 -10.33
N LEU A 38 12.50 -0.16 -9.36
CA LEU A 38 12.40 0.36 -7.99
C LEU A 38 13.78 0.59 -7.36
N LYS A 39 14.73 -0.34 -7.54
CA LYS A 39 16.12 -0.14 -7.08
C LYS A 39 16.74 1.08 -7.73
N HIS A 40 16.56 1.28 -9.04
CA HIS A 40 17.07 2.46 -9.71
C HIS A 40 16.53 3.75 -9.08
N GLU A 41 15.22 3.84 -8.86
CA GLU A 41 14.62 5.00 -8.19
C GLU A 41 15.17 5.20 -6.76
N LEU A 42 15.34 4.12 -6.00
CA LEU A 42 15.82 4.18 -4.62
C LEU A 42 17.30 4.59 -4.50
N PHE A 43 18.18 4.01 -5.32
CA PHE A 43 19.64 4.19 -5.19
C PHE A 43 20.24 5.24 -6.12
N LYS A 44 19.59 5.57 -7.23
CA LYS A 44 20.09 6.57 -8.20
C LYS A 44 19.34 7.88 -8.07
N ASN A 45 18.02 7.81 -7.96
CA ASN A 45 17.18 9.01 -7.85
C ASN A 45 16.92 9.44 -6.40
N ASN A 46 17.35 8.63 -5.42
CA ASN A 46 17.24 8.92 -3.99
C ASN A 46 15.81 9.32 -3.57
N ILE A 47 14.77 8.68 -4.13
CA ILE A 47 13.37 9.07 -3.92
C ILE A 47 12.91 9.02 -2.45
N CYS A 48 13.65 8.29 -1.60
CA CYS A 48 13.48 8.34 -0.15
C CYS A 48 14.50 9.29 0.46
N ARG A 49 15.74 8.82 0.61
CA ARG A 49 16.98 9.51 1.01
C ARG A 49 18.15 8.64 0.52
N GLU A 50 19.38 9.08 0.75
CA GLU A 50 20.57 8.29 0.42
C GLU A 50 20.60 6.98 1.25
N ILE A 51 20.78 5.86 0.54
CA ILE A 51 20.77 4.51 1.10
C ILE A 51 22.20 3.98 1.10
N GLY A 52 22.74 3.70 2.30
CA GLY A 52 24.09 3.15 2.44
C GLY A 52 24.15 1.63 2.29
N ALA A 53 23.09 0.93 2.69
CA ALA A 53 23.00 -0.51 2.51
C ALA A 53 21.56 -0.99 2.32
N CYS A 54 21.41 -2.15 1.70
CA CYS A 54 20.11 -2.77 1.51
C CYS A 54 20.22 -4.29 1.45
N THR A 55 19.28 -4.97 2.10
CA THR A 55 19.05 -6.39 1.92
C THR A 55 17.75 -6.59 1.15
N ASN A 56 17.81 -7.45 0.14
CA ASN A 56 16.67 -7.79 -0.70
C ASN A 56 16.49 -9.30 -0.72
N VAL A 57 15.28 -9.77 -0.42
CA VAL A 57 14.90 -11.17 -0.48
C VAL A 57 13.70 -11.30 -1.40
N ILE A 58 13.79 -12.22 -2.36
CA ILE A 58 12.67 -12.59 -3.22
C ILE A 58 12.14 -13.95 -2.79
N GLU A 59 10.88 -14.00 -2.39
CA GLU A 59 10.21 -15.21 -1.94
C GLU A 59 9.12 -15.65 -2.93
N PHE A 60 9.10 -16.95 -3.22
CA PHE A 60 8.02 -17.60 -3.96
C PHE A 60 7.11 -18.30 -2.96
N GLN A 61 5.98 -17.68 -2.65
CA GLN A 61 5.00 -18.27 -1.75
C GLN A 61 4.33 -19.48 -2.41
N LYS A 62 4.00 -20.55 -1.66
CA LYS A 62 3.62 -21.90 -2.15
C LYS A 62 2.41 -21.99 -3.12
N ARG A 63 1.77 -20.88 -3.50
CA ARG A 63 0.74 -20.76 -4.55
C ARG A 63 0.70 -19.35 -5.17
N GLY A 64 1.79 -18.58 -5.04
CA GLY A 64 1.74 -17.12 -5.16
C GLY A 64 2.75 -16.54 -6.14
N LEU A 65 2.41 -15.36 -6.65
CA LEU A 65 3.32 -14.51 -7.41
C LEU A 65 4.57 -14.19 -6.57
N PRO A 66 5.74 -13.93 -7.20
CA PRO A 66 6.97 -13.58 -6.51
C PRO A 66 6.78 -12.35 -5.62
N HIS A 67 7.40 -12.35 -4.44
CA HIS A 67 7.32 -11.25 -3.49
C HIS A 67 8.71 -10.74 -3.12
N ALA A 68 8.90 -9.42 -3.13
CA ALA A 68 10.15 -8.80 -2.70
C ALA A 68 9.99 -8.19 -1.30
N HIS A 69 10.89 -8.58 -0.41
CA HIS A 69 11.16 -7.91 0.86
C HIS A 69 12.46 -7.14 0.73
N SER A 70 12.41 -5.83 0.98
CA SER A 70 13.56 -4.93 0.92
C SER A 70 13.70 -4.22 2.25
N PHE A 71 14.86 -4.36 2.89
CA PHE A 71 15.23 -3.55 4.05
C PHE A 71 16.25 -2.51 3.59
N LEU A 72 15.95 -1.25 3.84
CA LEU A 72 16.79 -0.12 3.42
C LEU A 72 17.44 0.48 4.66
N ILE A 73 18.77 0.57 4.65
CA ILE A 73 19.57 1.21 5.68
C ILE A 73 20.05 2.53 5.12
N LEU A 74 19.49 3.62 5.64
CA LEU A 74 19.86 4.97 5.24
C LEU A 74 21.28 5.31 5.70
N GLU A 75 21.96 6.15 4.92
CA GLU A 75 23.24 6.73 5.32
C GLU A 75 23.14 7.47 6.66
N THR A 76 24.25 7.55 7.39
CA THR A 76 24.26 8.05 8.78
C THR A 76 23.73 9.49 8.88
N ASN A 77 24.11 10.35 7.93
CA ASN A 77 23.64 11.73 7.81
C ASN A 77 22.20 11.87 7.27
N CYS A 78 21.63 10.78 6.75
CA CYS A 78 20.31 10.74 6.14
C CYS A 78 19.25 10.13 7.05
N LYS A 79 19.61 9.64 8.24
CA LYS A 79 18.68 9.06 9.21
C LYS A 79 17.58 10.05 9.60
N MET A 80 16.38 9.52 9.83
CA MET A 80 15.21 10.27 10.26
C MET A 80 15.12 10.24 11.78
N HIS A 81 15.20 11.41 12.41
CA HIS A 81 15.21 11.52 13.88
C HIS A 81 14.04 12.31 14.44
N THR A 82 13.26 12.97 13.58
CA THR A 82 12.12 13.77 14.00
C THR A 82 10.85 13.41 13.23
N PRO A 83 9.66 13.67 13.80
CA PRO A 83 8.38 13.55 13.10
C PRO A 83 8.35 14.22 11.72
N GLU A 84 8.97 15.39 11.58
CA GLU A 84 9.02 16.17 10.34
C GLU A 84 9.82 15.46 9.26
N ASP A 85 10.85 14.70 9.63
CA ASP A 85 11.60 13.89 8.68
C ASP A 85 10.77 12.75 8.10
N PHE A 86 9.97 12.08 8.95
CA PHE A 86 9.04 11.06 8.50
C PHE A 86 7.96 11.63 7.59
N GLU A 87 7.43 12.82 7.90
CA GLU A 87 6.38 13.47 7.09
C GLU A 87 6.84 13.85 5.67
N LYS A 88 8.16 14.00 5.44
CA LYS A 88 8.71 14.26 4.09
C LYS A 88 8.68 13.03 3.19
N ILE A 89 8.69 11.83 3.77
CA ILE A 89 8.81 10.57 3.01
C ILE A 89 7.50 9.76 3.05
N VAL A 90 6.84 9.73 4.22
CA VAL A 90 5.67 8.89 4.47
C VAL A 90 4.42 9.73 4.56
N TYR A 91 3.47 9.47 3.64
CA TYR A 91 2.17 10.11 3.62
C TYR A 91 1.05 9.10 3.87
N ALA A 92 0.41 9.18 5.03
CA ALA A 92 -0.78 8.38 5.38
C ALA A 92 -2.09 9.14 5.05
N LYS A 93 -2.18 9.73 3.85
CA LYS A 93 -3.36 10.48 3.37
C LYS A 93 -3.84 9.94 2.02
N ILE A 94 -5.13 10.11 1.75
CA ILE A 94 -5.68 9.91 0.40
C ILE A 94 -5.31 11.13 -0.43
N PRO A 95 -4.67 10.98 -1.60
CA PRO A 95 -4.34 12.09 -2.49
C PRO A 95 -5.58 12.84 -2.97
N SER A 96 -5.44 14.09 -3.41
CA SER A 96 -6.55 14.79 -4.08
C SER A 96 -6.78 14.19 -5.47
N GLN A 97 -8.04 13.89 -5.80
CA GLN A 97 -8.41 13.40 -7.12
C GLN A 97 -8.17 14.45 -8.22
N SER A 98 -8.31 15.74 -7.92
CA SER A 98 -8.06 16.80 -8.90
C SER A 98 -6.58 17.07 -9.12
N GLU A 99 -5.77 17.04 -8.05
CA GLU A 99 -4.33 17.34 -8.14
C GLU A 99 -3.53 16.15 -8.68
N ASN A 100 -3.86 14.92 -8.25
CA ASN A 100 -3.18 13.72 -8.70
C ASN A 100 -4.17 12.55 -8.88
N PRO A 101 -4.92 12.53 -10.00
CA PRO A 101 -5.93 11.52 -10.26
C PRO A 101 -5.36 10.10 -10.36
N HIS A 102 -4.10 9.97 -10.81
CA HIS A 102 -3.44 8.68 -10.91
C HIS A 102 -3.16 8.10 -9.52
N LEU A 103 -2.46 8.84 -8.65
CA LEU A 103 -2.13 8.39 -7.31
C LEU A 103 -3.40 8.17 -6.47
N PHE A 104 -4.41 9.04 -6.62
CA PHE A 104 -5.72 8.84 -5.99
C PHE A 104 -6.31 7.48 -6.35
N ARG A 105 -6.37 7.15 -7.65
CA ARG A 105 -6.87 5.85 -8.13
C ARG A 105 -6.09 4.69 -7.55
N MET A 106 -4.76 4.77 -7.55
CA MET A 106 -3.90 3.70 -7.01
C MET A 106 -4.12 3.48 -5.51
N VAL A 107 -4.19 4.56 -4.73
CA VAL A 107 -4.43 4.51 -3.28
C VAL A 107 -5.83 3.96 -2.98
N VAL A 108 -6.86 4.45 -3.67
CA VAL A 108 -8.23 3.96 -3.51
C VAL A 108 -8.34 2.47 -3.84
N GLN A 109 -7.70 2.03 -4.92
CA GLN A 109 -7.78 0.65 -5.39
C GLN A 109 -7.01 -0.35 -4.51
N HIS A 110 -5.86 0.04 -3.94
CA HIS A 110 -4.95 -0.92 -3.31
C HIS A 110 -4.63 -0.66 -1.83
N MET A 111 -4.92 0.53 -1.32
CA MET A 111 -4.52 0.94 0.04
C MET A 111 -5.70 1.25 0.97
N ILE A 112 -6.94 1.15 0.47
CA ILE A 112 -8.14 1.30 1.29
C ILE A 112 -8.54 -0.04 1.87
N HIS A 113 -8.78 -0.05 3.18
CA HIS A 113 -9.36 -1.21 3.83
C HIS A 113 -10.80 -1.37 3.34
N GLY A 114 -11.13 -2.55 2.79
CA GLY A 114 -12.48 -2.84 2.33
C GLY A 114 -13.50 -2.86 3.46
N PRO A 115 -14.80 -2.91 3.14
CA PRO A 115 -15.86 -2.99 4.14
C PRO A 115 -15.66 -4.20 5.05
N TYR A 116 -15.94 -4.02 6.34
CA TYR A 116 -15.81 -5.06 7.38
C TYR A 116 -16.86 -4.78 8.47
N GLY A 117 -16.92 -5.61 9.50
CA GLY A 117 -17.89 -5.42 10.58
C GLY A 117 -19.28 -5.84 10.13
N SER A 118 -20.27 -5.00 10.44
CA SER A 118 -21.65 -5.15 9.99
C SER A 118 -21.80 -5.04 8.47
N LEU A 119 -20.92 -4.28 7.80
CA LEU A 119 -20.97 -4.09 6.35
C LEU A 119 -20.47 -5.32 5.58
N ASN A 120 -19.59 -6.13 6.17
CA ASN A 120 -19.13 -7.39 5.59
C ASN A 120 -18.49 -8.30 6.65
N PHE A 121 -19.32 -9.15 7.28
CA PHE A 121 -18.86 -10.08 8.32
C PHE A 121 -18.00 -11.23 7.78
N PHE A 122 -18.10 -11.53 6.48
CA PHE A 122 -17.37 -12.61 5.82
C PHE A 122 -16.00 -12.18 5.28
N ASN A 123 -15.62 -10.90 5.43
CA ASN A 123 -14.31 -10.43 4.99
C ASN A 123 -13.19 -11.19 5.73
N VAL A 124 -12.12 -11.54 5.02
CA VAL A 124 -10.96 -12.30 5.54
C VAL A 124 -10.31 -11.65 6.77
N CYS A 125 -10.45 -10.33 6.90
CA CYS A 125 -9.94 -9.56 8.02
C CYS A 125 -10.75 -9.75 9.31
N MET A 126 -11.94 -10.35 9.28
CA MET A 126 -12.84 -10.43 10.43
C MET A 126 -12.40 -11.48 11.46
N LYS A 127 -12.38 -11.10 12.74
CA LYS A 127 -12.31 -12.00 13.88
C LYS A 127 -13.70 -12.56 14.17
N LYS A 128 -13.77 -13.75 14.80
CA LYS A 128 -15.03 -14.36 15.24
C LYS A 128 -15.89 -13.44 16.12
N LYS A 129 -15.25 -12.54 16.88
CA LYS A 129 -15.90 -11.55 17.75
C LYS A 129 -16.36 -10.27 17.03
N GLY A 130 -16.41 -10.24 15.69
CA GLY A 130 -16.92 -9.11 14.92
C GLY A 130 -15.94 -7.94 14.71
N SER A 131 -14.73 -7.99 15.25
CA SER A 131 -13.70 -6.96 15.07
C SER A 131 -12.66 -7.32 14.00
N CYS A 132 -11.97 -6.33 13.45
CA CYS A 132 -10.90 -6.58 12.48
C CYS A 132 -9.65 -7.19 13.16
N LYS A 133 -9.00 -8.15 12.48
CA LYS A 133 -7.74 -8.77 12.89
C LYS A 133 -6.58 -7.76 12.96
N ASN A 134 -6.62 -6.74 12.10
CA ASN A 134 -5.55 -5.78 11.86
C ASN A 134 -5.81 -4.39 12.50
N PRO A 135 -6.51 -4.37 13.64
CA PRO A 135 -7.18 -3.20 14.24
C PRO A 135 -7.49 -2.05 13.27
N TYR A 136 -8.45 -2.26 12.37
CA TYR A 136 -9.04 -1.17 11.56
C TYR A 136 -10.40 -0.72 12.17
N PRO A 137 -10.75 0.59 12.06
CA PRO A 137 -9.94 1.63 11.44
C PRO A 137 -8.78 2.01 12.38
N LYS A 138 -7.71 2.54 11.82
CA LYS A 138 -6.62 3.10 12.63
C LYS A 138 -7.05 4.45 13.17
N ASP A 139 -6.67 4.77 14.39
CA ASP A 139 -6.96 6.06 14.99
C ASP A 139 -6.42 7.21 14.14
N PHE A 140 -7.16 8.31 14.13
CA PHE A 140 -6.72 9.55 13.52
C PHE A 140 -5.65 10.19 14.40
N SER A 141 -4.68 10.86 13.77
CA SER A 141 -3.67 11.65 14.46
C SER A 141 -3.41 12.92 13.67
N SER A 142 -3.47 14.08 14.33
CA SER A 142 -3.25 15.39 13.70
C SER A 142 -1.78 15.65 13.34
N LYS A 143 -0.85 14.90 13.95
CA LYS A 143 0.60 14.97 13.73
C LYS A 143 1.26 13.60 13.74
N THR A 144 2.45 13.50 13.19
CA THR A 144 3.28 12.30 13.36
C THR A 144 3.87 12.30 14.77
N ILE A 145 3.81 11.17 15.45
CA ILE A 145 4.34 11.00 16.81
C ILE A 145 5.33 9.84 16.77
N GLN A 146 6.55 10.12 17.19
CA GLN A 146 7.57 9.10 17.40
C GLN A 146 7.30 8.44 18.76
N THR A 147 7.29 7.12 18.78
CA THR A 147 7.08 6.30 19.98
C THR A 147 8.37 5.57 20.34
N ASP A 148 8.59 5.32 21.62
CA ASP A 148 9.71 4.51 22.07
C ASP A 148 9.49 3.04 21.65
N ASP A 149 10.50 2.44 21.03
CA ASP A 149 10.55 1.02 20.61
C ASP A 149 9.37 0.51 19.78
N ALA A 150 8.68 1.40 19.07
CA ALA A 150 7.53 1.08 18.22
C ALA A 150 7.53 1.86 16.90
N TYR A 151 6.67 1.42 15.98
CA TYR A 151 6.43 2.14 14.74
C TYR A 151 5.84 3.52 15.02
N PRO A 152 6.30 4.59 14.33
CA PRO A 152 5.71 5.91 14.47
C PRO A 152 4.20 5.92 14.22
N ILE A 153 3.47 6.69 15.01
CA ILE A 153 2.06 6.99 14.74
C ILE A 153 2.04 8.09 13.69
N TYR A 154 1.87 7.71 12.43
CA TYR A 154 1.83 8.67 11.32
C TYR A 154 0.61 9.59 11.39
N ARG A 155 0.80 10.85 11.00
CA ARG A 155 -0.29 11.79 10.82
C ARG A 155 -1.37 11.23 9.88
N ARG A 156 -2.58 11.06 10.40
CA ARG A 156 -3.79 10.66 9.67
C ARG A 156 -4.88 11.69 9.98
N ARG A 157 -5.03 12.68 9.11
CA ARG A 157 -6.03 13.75 9.28
C ARG A 157 -7.43 13.21 9.00
N GLN A 158 -8.39 13.64 9.81
CA GLN A 158 -9.81 13.43 9.56
C GLN A 158 -10.23 14.41 8.46
N TRP A 159 -10.32 13.93 7.22
CA TRP A 159 -10.74 14.76 6.09
C TRP A 159 -12.26 14.76 5.89
N VAL A 160 -12.94 13.74 6.42
CA VAL A 160 -14.38 13.49 6.35
C VAL A 160 -14.74 12.47 7.44
N SER A 161 -16.00 12.40 7.85
CA SER A 161 -16.47 11.31 8.72
C SER A 161 -16.24 9.94 8.05
N PRO A 162 -16.02 8.82 8.78
CA PRO A 162 -15.88 7.50 8.16
C PRO A 162 -17.00 7.14 7.16
N PRO A 163 -18.28 7.49 7.42
CA PRO A 163 -19.37 7.35 6.45
C PRO A 163 -19.12 8.16 5.17
N GLU A 164 -18.82 9.46 5.29
CA GLU A 164 -18.61 10.34 4.13
C GLU A 164 -17.34 9.96 3.35
N GLY A 165 -16.31 9.47 4.03
CA GLY A 165 -15.12 8.87 3.41
C GLY A 165 -15.45 7.62 2.62
N ALA A 166 -16.23 6.70 3.20
CA ALA A 166 -16.70 5.51 2.49
C ALA A 166 -17.56 5.88 1.26
N TRP A 167 -18.46 6.86 1.38
CA TRP A 167 -19.27 7.32 0.26
C TRP A 167 -18.42 7.93 -0.87
N ARG A 168 -17.48 8.83 -0.54
CA ARG A 168 -16.60 9.47 -1.53
C ARG A 168 -15.68 8.48 -2.24
N ILE A 169 -15.22 7.44 -1.52
CA ILE A 169 -14.25 6.47 -2.03
C ILE A 169 -14.93 5.31 -2.77
N LEU A 170 -16.02 4.79 -2.22
CA LEU A 170 -16.62 3.52 -2.65
C LEU A 170 -17.99 3.70 -3.31
N LYS A 171 -18.57 4.91 -3.28
CA LYS A 171 -19.80 5.30 -3.99
C LYS A 171 -20.98 4.34 -3.78
N PHE A 172 -21.23 3.92 -2.54
CA PHE A 172 -22.43 3.14 -2.23
C PHE A 172 -23.70 4.00 -2.27
N PRO A 173 -24.89 3.41 -2.55
CA PRO A 173 -26.17 4.09 -2.42
C PRO A 173 -26.39 4.60 -0.99
N LEU A 174 -26.88 5.84 -0.84
CA LEU A 174 -27.14 6.45 0.48
C LEU A 174 -28.08 5.61 1.37
N GLY A 175 -28.99 4.83 0.77
CA GLY A 175 -29.91 3.93 1.49
C GLY A 175 -29.24 2.72 2.16
N GLU A 176 -27.98 2.42 1.85
CA GLU A 176 -27.22 1.32 2.46
C GLU A 176 -26.38 1.76 3.67
N MET A 177 -26.29 3.07 3.93
CA MET A 177 -25.56 3.63 5.06
C MET A 177 -26.45 3.67 6.30
N LYS A 178 -26.46 2.59 7.08
CA LYS A 178 -27.08 2.61 8.41
C LYS A 178 -26.16 3.36 9.39
N LEU A 179 -26.66 4.47 9.92
CA LEU A 179 -26.04 5.27 10.99
C LEU A 179 -25.91 4.46 12.28
#